data_AF-M7CVG8-F1
#
_entry.id   AF-M7CVG8-F1
#
_cell.length_a   1.000
_cell.length_b   1.000
_cell.length_c   1.000
_cell.angle_alpha   90.00
_cell.angle_beta   90.00
_cell.angle_gamma   90.00
#
_symmetry.space_group_name_H-M   'P 1'
#
loop_
_entity.id
_entity.type
_entity.pdbx_description
1 polymer ?
#
loop_
_entity_poly.entity_id
_entity_poly.type
_entity_poly.pdbx_seq_one_letter_code
_entity_poly.pdbx_strand_id
1 'polypeptide(L)'
;MREPNHYNAILAEGCAVPTLLCGHCHSILSRSRIFLNEGDNQQSIECRTIGLCSADDCGAVNCCDDAMRHIDGPERLFGLAC
;
A
#
# COMPACT_ATOMS: atom_id res chain seq x y z
N MET A 1 14.49 -12.26 14.33
CA MET A 1 13.98 -11.45 13.20
C MET A 1 12.46 -11.41 13.34
N ARG A 2 11.85 -10.25 13.52
CA ARG A 2 10.38 -10.16 13.53
C ARG A 2 9.95 -10.19 12.07
N GLU A 3 9.19 -11.20 11.68
CA GLU A 3 8.55 -11.21 10.38
C GLU A 3 7.69 -9.95 10.30
N PRO A 4 7.85 -9.09 9.27
CA PRO A 4 6.96 -7.96 9.11
C PRO A 4 5.54 -8.51 8.98
N ASN A 5 4.64 -8.07 9.86
CA ASN A 5 3.25 -8.48 9.77
C ASN A 5 2.70 -7.90 8.46
N HIS A 6 2.36 -8.79 7.53
CA HIS A 6 1.77 -8.46 6.25
C HIS A 6 0.25 -8.35 6.40
N TYR A 7 -0.33 -7.28 5.88
CA TYR A 7 -1.76 -7.04 5.86
C TYR A 7 -2.22 -6.67 4.45
N ASN A 8 -3.53 -6.65 4.21
CA ASN A 8 -4.07 -6.13 2.95
C ASN A 8 -4.48 -4.67 3.13
N ALA A 9 -4.05 -3.81 2.22
CA ALA A 9 -4.50 -2.42 2.19
C ALA A 9 -6.00 -2.36 1.90
N ILE A 10 -6.67 -1.35 2.46
CA ILE A 10 -8.10 -1.11 2.28
C ILE A 10 -8.28 0.16 1.46
N LEU A 11 -9.16 0.14 0.46
CA LEU A 11 -9.54 1.35 -0.26
C LEU A 11 -10.53 2.15 0.59
N ALA A 12 -10.23 3.41 0.88
CA ALA A 12 -11.15 4.29 1.59
C ALA A 12 -12.37 4.61 0.70
N GLU A 13 -13.56 4.39 1.22
CA GLU A 13 -14.82 4.72 0.53
C GLU A 13 -15.14 6.22 0.64
N GLY A 14 -15.88 6.75 -0.33
CA GLY A 14 -16.39 8.14 -0.30
C GLY A 14 -15.32 9.23 -0.49
N CYS A 15 -14.08 8.85 -0.83
CA CYS A 15 -13.00 9.81 -1.08
C CYS A 15 -12.95 10.19 -2.57
N ALA A 16 -12.88 11.49 -2.86
CA ALA A 16 -12.72 12.01 -4.22
C ALA A 16 -11.40 11.60 -4.88
N VAL A 17 -10.40 11.27 -4.07
CA VAL A 17 -9.10 10.73 -4.51
C VAL A 17 -8.92 9.31 -3.97
N PRO A 18 -8.43 8.37 -4.78
CA PRO A 18 -8.10 7.03 -4.30
C PRO A 18 -7.10 7.14 -3.15
N THR A 19 -7.52 6.61 -2.01
CA THR A 19 -6.80 6.68 -0.73
C THR A 19 -6.73 5.28 -0.15
N LEU A 20 -5.53 4.79 0.07
CA LEU A 20 -5.30 3.48 0.65
C LEU A 20 -5.09 3.61 2.16
N LEU A 21 -5.64 2.68 2.92
CA LEU A 21 -5.54 2.57 4.36
C LEU A 21 -4.78 1.31 4.74
N CYS A 22 -4.04 1.38 5.84
CA CYS A 22 -3.34 0.24 6.41
C CYS A 22 -4.35 -0.79 6.92
N GLY A 23 -4.21 -2.06 6.54
CA GLY A 23 -5.06 -3.15 7.01
C GLY A 23 -4.91 -3.48 8.49
N HIS A 24 -3.89 -2.93 9.16
CA HIS A 24 -3.67 -3.12 10.58
C HIS A 24 -4.29 -2.03 11.45
N CYS A 25 -3.95 -0.76 11.18
CA CYS A 25 -4.32 0.38 12.02
C CYS A 25 -5.28 1.37 11.33
N HIS A 26 -5.68 1.10 10.09
CA HIS A 26 -6.53 1.96 9.26
C HIS A 26 -5.99 3.39 9.02
N SER A 27 -4.72 3.63 9.37
CA SER A 27 -4.04 4.88 9.02
C SER A 27 -3.84 4.98 7.52
N ILE A 28 -3.84 6.22 6.99
CA ILE A 28 -3.62 6.47 5.57
C ILE A 28 -2.21 6.01 5.18
N LEU A 29 -2.14 5.19 4.14
CA LEU A 29 -0.87 4.81 3.50
C LEU A 29 -0.41 5.97 2.61
N SER A 30 0.77 6.51 2.91
CA SER A 30 1.35 7.57 2.11
C SER A 30 1.68 7.07 0.71
N ARG A 31 1.32 7.83 -0.33
CA ARG A 31 1.72 7.54 -1.73
C ARG A 31 3.22 7.42 -1.90
N SER A 32 4.01 8.20 -1.15
CA SER A 32 5.47 8.12 -1.18
C SER A 32 6.04 6.84 -0.57
N ARG A 33 5.20 5.99 0.03
CA ARG A 33 5.56 4.70 0.63
C ARG A 33 4.80 3.54 0.00
N ILE A 34 4.22 3.74 -1.19
CA ILE A 34 3.60 2.69 -2.00
C ILE A 34 4.46 2.49 -3.23
N PHE A 35 4.90 1.26 -3.49
CA PHE A 35 5.84 0.94 -4.56
C PHE A 35 5.70 -0.51 -5.00
N LEU A 36 6.27 -0.83 -6.15
CA LEU A 36 6.33 -2.20 -6.65
C LEU A 36 7.17 -3.09 -5.72
N ASN A 37 6.69 -4.30 -5.49
CA ASN A 37 7.34 -5.31 -4.66
C ASN A 37 8.50 -5.99 -5.42
N GLU A 38 9.44 -5.17 -5.89
CA GLU A 38 10.59 -5.57 -6.69
C GLU A 38 11.84 -4.84 -6.20
N GLY A 39 13.03 -5.35 -6.53
CA GLY A 39 14.30 -4.72 -6.18
C GLY A 39 14.58 -4.68 -4.67
N ASP A 40 15.18 -3.59 -4.19
CA ASP A 40 15.68 -3.48 -2.81
C ASP A 40 14.59 -3.53 -1.73
N ASN A 41 13.33 -3.26 -2.10
CA ASN A 41 12.21 -3.31 -1.15
C ASN A 41 11.38 -4.60 -1.27
N GLN A 42 11.86 -5.59 -2.05
CA GLN A 42 11.15 -6.84 -2.24
C GLN A 42 10.89 -7.54 -0.90
N GLN A 43 9.61 -7.80 -0.64
CA GLN A 43 9.10 -8.60 0.46
C GLN A 43 8.74 -9.98 -0.08
N SER A 44 8.93 -11.00 0.77
CA SER A 44 8.58 -12.39 0.47
C SER A 44 7.06 -12.64 0.55
N ILE A 45 6.27 -11.80 -0.12
CA ILE A 45 4.81 -11.94 -0.25
C ILE A 45 4.40 -11.97 -1.71
N GLU A 46 3.33 -12.72 -1.99
CA GLU A 46 2.71 -12.75 -3.32
C GLU A 46 1.86 -11.49 -3.52
N CYS A 47 2.53 -10.36 -3.71
CA CYS A 47 1.91 -9.07 -3.98
C CYS A 47 2.80 -8.27 -4.93
N ARG A 48 2.21 -7.58 -5.91
CA ARG A 48 2.95 -6.76 -6.88
C ARG A 48 3.24 -5.37 -6.36
N THR A 49 2.35 -4.79 -5.57
CA THR A 49 2.52 -3.46 -4.98
C THR A 49 2.33 -3.51 -3.50
N ILE A 50 3.29 -2.94 -2.78
CA ILE A 50 3.29 -2.89 -1.33
C ILE A 50 3.31 -1.46 -0.83
N GLY A 51 2.64 -1.25 0.31
CA GLY A 51 2.55 0.01 1.03
C GLY A 51 3.11 -0.13 2.43
N LEU A 52 4.11 0.67 2.79
CA LEU A 52 4.65 0.72 4.14
C LEU A 52 3.86 1.72 5.00
N CYS A 53 3.28 1.24 6.10
CA CYS A 53 2.60 2.10 7.05
C CYS A 53 3.62 3.03 7.74
N SER A 54 3.33 4.34 7.74
CA SER A 54 4.15 5.35 8.42
C SER A 54 3.60 5.76 9.79
N ALA A 55 2.51 5.13 10.25
CA ALA A 55 1.98 5.39 11.58
C ALA A 55 2.99 4.94 12.64
N ASP A 56 3.17 5.77 13.66
CA ASP A 56 3.99 5.45 14.83
C ASP A 56 3.55 4.09 15.41
N ASP A 57 4.53 3.24 15.71
CA ASP A 57 4.36 1.87 16.21
C ASP A 57 3.65 0.84 15.31
N CYS A 58 3.24 1.19 14.09
CA CYS A 58 2.60 0.22 13.20
C CYS A 58 3.63 -0.61 12.42
N GLY A 59 4.47 0.04 11.59
CA GLY A 59 5.49 -0.65 10.77
C GLY A 59 4.96 -1.74 9.82
N ALA A 60 3.64 -1.81 9.61
CA ALA A 60 3.02 -2.86 8.80
C ALA A 60 3.34 -2.72 7.31
N VAL A 61 3.56 -3.85 6.66
CA VAL A 61 3.65 -3.97 5.20
C VAL A 61 2.27 -4.33 4.67
N ASN A 62 1.76 -3.58 3.71
CA ASN A 62 0.42 -3.77 3.19
C ASN A 62 0.46 -4.16 1.72
N CYS A 63 -0.15 -5.30 1.36
CA CYS A 63 -0.41 -5.62 -0.04
C CYS A 63 -1.50 -4.71 -0.59
N CYS A 64 -1.21 -3.97 -1.66
CA CYS A 64 -2.12 -2.98 -2.24
C CYS A 64 -2.86 -3.49 -3.48
N ASP A 65 -2.53 -4.68 -3.98
CA ASP A 65 -3.06 -5.22 -5.25
C ASP A 65 -4.58 -5.24 -5.27
N ASP A 66 -5.23 -5.80 -4.25
CA ASP A 66 -6.70 -5.89 -4.19
C ASP A 66 -7.35 -4.51 -4.17
N ALA A 67 -6.86 -3.60 -3.34
CA ALA A 67 -7.39 -2.24 -3.27
C ALA A 67 -7.18 -1.48 -4.59
N MET A 68 -6.07 -1.71 -5.30
CA MET A 68 -5.78 -1.09 -6.59
C MET A 68 -6.62 -1.64 -7.73
N ARG A 69 -7.09 -2.89 -7.68
CA ARG A 69 -8.03 -3.43 -8.69
C ARG A 69 -9.34 -2.65 -8.76
N HIS A 70 -9.69 -1.96 -7.67
CA HIS A 70 -10.88 -1.12 -7.58
C HIS A 70 -10.64 0.34 -8.00
N ILE A 71 -9.42 0.69 -8.41
CA ILE A 71 -9.02 2.05 -8.79
C ILE A 71 -8.83 2.13 -10.30
N ASP A 72 -9.59 2.99 -10.97
CA ASP A 72 -9.39 3.28 -12.39
C ASP A 72 -8.06 4.03 -12.61
N GLY A 73 -7.13 3.41 -13.33
CA GLY A 73 -5.82 3.99 -13.64
C GLY A 73 -4.87 4.04 -12.43
N PRO A 74 -4.47 2.88 -11.86
CA PRO A 74 -3.62 2.81 -10.67
C PRO A 74 -2.25 3.47 -10.85
N GLU A 75 -1.76 3.61 -12.10
CA GLU A 75 -0.59 4.42 -12.49
C GLU A 75 -0.56 5.80 -11.81
N ARG A 76 -1.74 6.41 -11.66
CA ARG A 76 -1.92 7.76 -11.09
C ARG A 76 -1.57 7.84 -9.60
N LEU A 77 -1.63 6.73 -8.87
CA LEU A 77 -1.23 6.68 -7.46
C LEU A 77 0.28 6.75 -7.26
N PHE A 78 1.04 6.24 -8.23
CA PHE A 78 2.50 6.20 -8.17
C PHE A 78 3.16 7.50 -8.65
N GLY A 79 2.38 8.50 -9.09
CA GLY A 79 2.94 9.69 -9.72
C GLY A 79 3.67 9.39 -11.03
N LEU A 80 3.47 8.21 -11.63
CA LEU A 80 3.91 7.85 -12.97
C LEU A 80 2.99 8.51 -14.00
N ALA A 81 2.89 9.84 -13.94
CA ALA A 81 2.46 10.63 -15.08
C ALA A 81 3.74 11.17 -15.72
N CYS A 82 4.06 10.69 -16.92
CA CYS A 82 5.13 11.22 -17.76
C CYS A 82 4.91 12.70 -18.10
#